data_AF-A0A7X2FUL5-F1
#
_entry.id   AF-A0A7X2FUL5-F1
#
_cell.length_a   1.000
_cell.length_b   1.000
_cell.length_c   1.000
_cell.angle_alpha   90.00
_cell.angle_beta   90.00
_cell.angle_gamma   90.00
#
_symmetry.space_group_name_H-M   'P 1'
#
loop_
_entity.id
_entity.type
_entity.pdbx_description
1 polymer ?
#
loop_
_entity_poly.entity_id
_entity_poly.type
_entity_poly.pdbx_seq_one_letter_code
_entity_poly.pdbx_strand_id
1 'polypeptide(L)'
;MASPITRLLNQMAEHGAVRFYVKWLAPNDNSKNQVYLGGGFGALNIIPHGPVENDESSVAGSVRERAKAKVRFYWIDERGLSRAPDAQLILYPKYPEVRMSGFLRGAERAPGDLMRSRDVGRVLFLGICADGRVIGHVAGNHQPIVHALHDVANSLTVTGVFLDLEAVRQDGADPKLAMLAMLGRIYRKGWISSQKLGSDGRRLPYKAQNGGGYTLESELGISPNGYAGPDYMGWEVKQYSVNDFVRYTAKSPVTLMTPEPTGGVYKDQGVEAFLRRYGYPDKAGRPDRINFGGKYVNGMGFDPNTGLALRITGYDTLNGKITDVGGAIELRDKSDEIAASWGFGGVIEHWNRKHAKAVYVPSLKRSPPTEYHFGDIVKVCEDTDVLLFLKALALGVVYYDPGIKMEGAGAGKPVTKRRSQFRINHKSLSDLYQRTEISKLI
;
A
#
# COMPACT_ATOMS: atom_id res chain seq x y z
N MET A 1 -5.07 37.51 2.57
CA MET A 1 -4.03 37.01 1.63
C MET A 1 -3.73 35.56 1.98
N ALA A 2 -3.62 34.67 0.99
CA ALA A 2 -3.27 33.27 1.25
C ALA A 2 -1.89 33.17 1.91
N SER A 3 -1.72 32.28 2.89
CA SER A 3 -0.43 32.09 3.58
C SER A 3 0.68 31.72 2.58
N PRO A 4 1.97 32.00 2.86
CA PRO A 4 3.08 31.58 2.01
C PRO A 4 3.07 30.08 1.68
N ILE A 5 2.66 29.23 2.64
CA ILE A 5 2.51 27.79 2.42
C ILE A 5 1.38 27.53 1.43
N THR A 6 0.18 28.05 1.69
CA THR A 6 -0.99 27.85 0.83
C THR A 6 -0.71 28.26 -0.62
N ARG A 7 0.05 29.33 -0.84
CA ARG A 7 0.50 29.75 -2.17
C ARG A 7 1.36 28.69 -2.86
N LEU A 8 2.37 28.14 -2.19
CA LEU A 8 3.19 27.05 -2.73
C LEU A 8 2.36 25.79 -3.03
N LEU A 9 1.46 25.42 -2.11
CA LEU A 9 0.62 24.23 -2.29
C LEU A 9 -0.33 24.38 -3.48
N ASN A 10 -0.90 25.57 -3.68
CA ASN A 10 -1.73 25.87 -4.85
C ASN A 10 -0.91 25.83 -6.14
N GLN A 11 0.30 26.40 -6.15
CA GLN A 11 1.20 26.32 -7.30
C GLN A 11 1.56 24.86 -7.66
N MET A 12 1.90 24.03 -6.67
CA MET A 12 2.14 22.60 -6.89
C MET A 12 0.88 21.90 -7.43
N ALA A 13 -0.30 22.30 -6.97
CA ALA A 13 -1.56 21.73 -7.40
C ALA A 13 -1.96 22.09 -8.84
N GLU A 14 -1.68 23.30 -9.28
CA GLU A 14 -1.83 23.73 -10.68
C GLU A 14 -0.99 22.84 -11.61
N HIS A 15 0.12 22.28 -11.11
CA HIS A 15 0.94 21.31 -11.80
C HIS A 15 0.53 19.84 -11.62
N GLY A 16 -0.59 19.59 -10.94
CA GLY A 16 -1.22 18.27 -10.78
C GLY A 16 -0.96 17.57 -9.45
N ALA A 17 -0.36 18.23 -8.46
CA ALA A 17 -0.22 17.66 -7.11
C ALA A 17 -1.58 17.57 -6.39
N VAL A 18 -1.82 16.41 -5.78
CA VAL A 18 -3.06 16.09 -5.06
C VAL A 18 -2.83 15.79 -3.58
N ARG A 19 -1.60 15.45 -3.17
CA ARG A 19 -1.19 15.27 -1.76
C ARG A 19 0.06 16.09 -1.46
N PHE A 20 0.20 16.53 -0.22
CA PHE A 20 1.23 17.50 0.17
C PHE A 20 1.91 17.10 1.46
N TYR A 21 3.23 17.07 1.43
CA TYR A 21 4.05 16.68 2.57
C TYR A 21 5.18 17.67 2.75
N VAL A 22 5.69 17.75 3.98
CA VAL A 22 6.91 18.51 4.26
C VAL A 22 7.81 17.77 5.22
N LYS A 23 9.11 17.90 5.01
CA LYS A 23 10.15 17.33 5.86
C LYS A 23 11.12 18.42 6.29
N TRP A 24 11.36 18.50 7.60
CA TRP A 24 12.51 19.21 8.16
C TRP A 24 13.81 18.48 7.78
N LEU A 25 14.70 19.14 7.04
CA LEU A 25 15.96 18.54 6.60
C LEU A 25 16.99 18.59 7.74
N ALA A 26 17.51 17.43 8.12
CA ALA A 26 18.65 17.35 9.02
C ALA A 26 19.92 17.90 8.34
N PRO A 27 20.98 18.26 9.08
CA PRO A 27 22.25 18.70 8.48
C PRO A 27 22.85 17.70 7.48
N ASN A 28 22.56 16.41 7.66
CA ASN A 28 23.01 15.35 6.75
C ASN A 28 22.02 15.05 5.63
N ASP A 29 20.84 15.66 5.59
CA ASP A 29 19.95 15.57 4.44
C ASP A 29 20.44 16.53 3.35
N ASN A 30 21.35 16.03 2.53
CA ASN A 30 21.99 16.76 1.45
C ASN A 30 22.42 15.81 0.32
N SER A 31 22.85 16.38 -0.80
CA SER A 31 23.22 15.63 -2.00
C SER A 31 24.40 14.66 -1.82
N LYS A 32 25.28 14.89 -0.85
CA LYS A 32 26.41 13.99 -0.53
C LYS A 32 25.96 12.78 0.29
N ASN A 33 25.18 13.02 1.34
CA ASN A 33 24.80 12.02 2.33
C ASN A 33 23.44 11.35 2.06
N GLN A 34 22.73 11.82 1.02
CA GLN A 34 21.38 11.43 0.64
C GLN A 34 20.35 11.95 1.66
N VAL A 35 19.15 12.28 1.21
CA VAL A 35 18.08 12.74 2.11
C VAL A 35 17.43 11.53 2.74
N TYR A 36 17.48 11.41 4.07
CA TYR A 36 16.79 10.35 4.80
C TYR A 36 15.28 10.56 4.72
N LEU A 37 14.50 9.56 4.37
CA LEU A 37 13.04 9.66 4.22
C LEU A 37 12.28 8.83 5.26
N GLY A 38 12.98 8.28 6.25
CA GLY A 38 12.38 7.52 7.35
C GLY A 38 12.93 6.11 7.47
N GLY A 39 12.71 5.55 8.65
CA GLY A 39 12.97 4.15 8.96
C GLY A 39 11.81 3.27 8.46
N GLY A 40 12.07 1.98 8.32
CA GLY A 40 11.20 1.09 7.58
C GLY A 40 11.16 1.44 6.09
N PHE A 41 10.05 1.05 5.46
CA PHE A 41 9.78 1.32 4.05
C PHE A 41 8.52 2.17 3.85
N GLY A 42 7.95 2.76 4.91
CA GLY A 42 6.71 3.54 4.83
C GLY A 42 6.80 4.77 3.91
N ALA A 43 8.01 5.32 3.69
CA ALA A 43 8.24 6.40 2.72
C ALA A 43 7.82 6.02 1.28
N LEU A 44 7.87 4.72 0.95
CA LEU A 44 7.44 4.20 -0.34
C LEU A 44 5.92 4.29 -0.54
N ASN A 45 5.13 4.39 0.54
CA ASN A 45 3.68 4.62 0.46
C ASN A 45 3.34 6.07 0.10
N ILE A 46 4.27 7.00 0.39
CA ILE A 46 4.09 8.43 0.20
C ILE A 46 4.62 8.86 -1.16
N ILE A 47 5.82 8.42 -1.52
CA ILE A 47 6.56 8.87 -2.71
C ILE A 47 6.37 7.86 -3.85
N PRO A 48 5.64 8.22 -4.93
CA PRO A 48 5.55 7.40 -6.13
C PRO A 48 6.94 7.13 -6.72
N HIS A 49 7.17 5.88 -7.08
CA HIS A 49 8.45 5.39 -7.59
C HIS A 49 8.21 4.31 -8.64
N GLY A 50 9.21 4.12 -9.50
CA GLY A 50 9.26 2.99 -10.43
C GLY A 50 9.53 1.66 -9.71
N PRO A 51 9.68 0.56 -10.47
CA PRO A 51 10.02 -0.73 -9.89
C PRO A 51 11.32 -0.65 -9.08
N VAL A 52 11.38 -1.48 -8.03
CA VAL A 52 12.59 -1.63 -7.22
C VAL A 52 13.53 -2.59 -7.95
N GLU A 53 14.68 -2.07 -8.38
CA GLU A 53 15.72 -2.81 -9.09
C GLU A 53 16.94 -3.00 -8.18
N ASN A 54 17.58 -4.16 -8.25
CA ASN A 54 18.86 -4.39 -7.59
C ASN A 54 19.97 -3.78 -8.45
N ASP A 55 20.67 -2.78 -7.89
CA ASP A 55 21.86 -2.27 -8.54
C ASP A 55 23.08 -3.13 -8.17
N GLU A 56 23.52 -3.94 -9.13
CA GLU A 56 24.72 -4.77 -9.05
C GLU A 56 26.01 -4.01 -9.42
N SER A 57 25.92 -2.71 -9.72
CA SER A 57 27.10 -1.95 -10.15
C SER A 57 28.18 -1.86 -9.07
N SER A 58 29.38 -2.30 -9.44
CA SER A 58 30.58 -2.23 -8.60
C SER A 58 31.17 -0.81 -8.67
N VAL A 59 30.97 -0.02 -7.63
CA VAL A 59 31.72 1.22 -7.43
C VAL A 59 32.51 1.12 -6.13
N ALA A 60 33.84 1.13 -6.27
CA ALA A 60 34.84 1.19 -5.19
C ALA A 60 34.82 0.00 -4.20
N GLY A 61 34.96 -1.23 -4.70
CA GLY A 61 35.44 -2.37 -3.90
C GLY A 61 34.50 -2.91 -2.80
N SER A 62 33.30 -2.36 -2.65
CA SER A 62 32.25 -2.96 -1.82
C SER A 62 31.04 -3.30 -2.68
N VAL A 63 30.77 -4.59 -2.87
CA VAL A 63 29.47 -5.05 -3.40
C VAL A 63 28.44 -4.68 -2.35
N ARG A 64 27.78 -3.53 -2.55
CA ARG A 64 26.59 -3.19 -1.78
C ARG A 64 25.45 -3.33 -2.76
N GLU A 65 24.79 -4.48 -2.73
CA GLU A 65 23.45 -4.65 -3.31
C GLU A 65 22.58 -3.51 -2.79
N ARG A 66 22.28 -2.54 -3.65
CA ARG A 66 21.44 -1.40 -3.32
C ARG A 66 20.19 -1.53 -4.16
N ALA A 67 19.10 -1.89 -3.51
CA ALA A 67 17.78 -1.81 -4.11
C ALA A 67 17.46 -0.31 -4.35
N LYS A 68 17.17 0.05 -5.61
CA LYS A 68 16.90 1.42 -6.04
C LYS A 68 15.57 1.49 -6.78
N ALA A 69 14.89 2.61 -6.65
CA ALA A 69 13.67 2.88 -7.42
C ALA A 69 13.71 4.30 -7.99
N LYS A 70 13.46 4.44 -9.29
CA LYS A 70 13.46 5.76 -9.95
C LYS A 70 12.27 6.60 -9.49
N VAL A 71 12.47 7.91 -9.36
CA VAL A 71 11.40 8.87 -9.02
C VAL A 71 11.26 9.87 -10.15
N ARG A 72 10.04 10.09 -10.64
CA ARG A 72 9.73 11.15 -11.61
C ARG A 72 9.67 12.50 -10.92
N PHE A 73 10.85 13.00 -10.52
CA PHE A 73 10.98 14.18 -9.67
C PHE A 73 11.21 15.47 -10.47
N TYR A 74 10.58 16.55 -9.99
CA TYR A 74 10.70 17.89 -10.55
C TYR A 74 10.89 18.90 -9.41
N TRP A 75 11.88 19.78 -9.53
CA TRP A 75 11.93 20.99 -8.71
C TRP A 75 10.92 22.01 -9.20
N ILE A 76 10.35 22.81 -8.30
CA ILE A 76 9.52 23.97 -8.64
C ILE A 76 10.12 25.26 -8.09
N ASP A 77 10.19 26.26 -8.96
CA ASP A 77 10.58 27.64 -8.64
C ASP A 77 9.59 28.63 -9.28
N GLU A 78 9.92 29.92 -9.29
CA GLU A 78 9.09 30.98 -9.89
C GLU A 78 8.93 30.83 -11.42
N ARG A 79 9.83 30.07 -12.08
CA ARG A 79 9.79 29.78 -13.52
C ARG A 79 9.07 28.46 -13.83
N GLY A 80 8.55 27.78 -12.81
CA GLY A 80 7.80 26.52 -12.94
C GLY A 80 8.66 25.27 -12.73
N LEU A 81 8.28 24.16 -13.38
CA LEU A 81 8.89 22.85 -13.14
C LEU A 81 10.24 22.68 -13.85
N SER A 82 11.22 22.11 -13.15
CA SER A 82 12.51 21.66 -13.67
C SER A 82 12.75 20.20 -13.33
N ARG A 83 12.94 19.34 -14.34
CA ARG A 83 13.10 17.90 -14.14
C ARG A 83 14.43 17.58 -13.44
N ALA A 84 14.41 16.63 -12.50
CA ALA A 84 15.60 15.98 -11.96
C ALA A 84 15.64 14.52 -12.46
N PRO A 85 16.28 14.26 -13.62
CA PRO A 85 16.14 12.98 -14.32
C PRO A 85 16.72 11.78 -13.55
N ASP A 86 17.71 12.01 -12.69
CA ASP A 86 18.42 10.97 -11.95
C ASP A 86 17.89 10.75 -10.52
N ALA A 87 16.81 11.44 -10.15
CA ALA A 87 16.19 11.29 -8.84
C ALA A 87 15.75 9.84 -8.60
N GLN A 88 16.11 9.31 -7.44
CA GLN A 88 15.85 7.92 -7.08
C GLN A 88 15.78 7.73 -5.57
N LEU A 89 15.06 6.70 -5.15
CA LEU A 89 15.07 6.15 -3.80
C LEU A 89 16.11 5.04 -3.72
N ILE A 90 16.80 4.98 -2.58
CA ILE A 90 17.74 3.93 -2.23
C ILE A 90 17.18 3.28 -0.97
N LEU A 91 16.93 1.98 -1.06
CA LEU A 91 16.44 1.15 0.02
C LEU A 91 17.65 0.49 0.67
N TYR A 92 17.74 0.56 2.00
CA TYR A 92 18.80 -0.10 2.76
C TYR A 92 18.19 -1.19 3.65
N PRO A 93 18.09 -2.45 3.20
CA PRO A 93 17.33 -3.45 3.96
C PRO A 93 18.00 -3.88 5.28
N LYS A 94 19.34 -3.86 5.34
CA LYS A 94 20.11 -4.13 6.57
C LYS A 94 19.83 -3.14 7.70
N TYR A 95 19.55 -1.89 7.35
CA TYR A 95 19.11 -0.83 8.26
C TYR A 95 17.85 -0.24 7.65
N PRO A 96 16.67 -0.85 7.85
CA PRO A 96 15.51 -0.58 7.02
C PRO A 96 15.23 0.93 7.03
N GLU A 97 15.67 1.59 5.97
CA GLU A 97 15.55 3.01 5.77
C GLU A 97 15.49 3.28 4.28
N VAL A 98 14.81 4.36 3.94
CA VAL A 98 14.72 4.86 2.57
C VAL A 98 15.45 6.19 2.51
N ARG A 99 16.31 6.37 1.51
CA ARG A 99 16.94 7.65 1.23
C ARG A 99 16.70 8.10 -0.20
N MET A 100 16.66 9.41 -0.43
CA MET A 100 16.60 10.00 -1.76
C MET A 100 18.00 10.42 -2.23
N SER A 101 18.32 10.16 -3.49
CA SER A 101 19.55 10.58 -4.15
C SER A 101 19.28 11.03 -5.59
N GLY A 102 20.30 11.56 -6.27
CA GLY A 102 20.25 11.94 -7.69
C GLY A 102 19.40 13.17 -8.02
N PHE A 103 18.74 13.77 -7.03
CA PHE A 103 17.83 14.92 -7.20
C PHE A 103 18.49 16.22 -7.68
N LEU A 104 19.82 16.34 -7.70
CA LEU A 104 20.52 17.48 -8.31
C LEU A 104 21.14 17.16 -9.68
N ARG A 105 21.35 15.88 -10.00
CA ARG A 105 22.13 15.48 -11.16
C ARG A 105 21.26 15.62 -12.42
N GLY A 106 21.78 16.35 -13.41
CA GLY A 106 21.07 16.65 -14.66
C GLY A 106 19.88 17.60 -14.49
N ALA A 107 19.70 18.19 -13.31
CA ALA A 107 18.61 19.11 -13.04
C ALA A 107 19.05 20.56 -13.29
N GLU A 108 18.45 21.21 -14.28
CA GLU A 108 18.85 22.55 -14.74
C GLU A 108 18.66 23.62 -13.66
N ARG A 109 17.47 23.67 -13.05
CA ARG A 109 17.11 24.64 -11.99
C ARG A 109 16.89 23.95 -10.65
N ALA A 110 17.91 23.22 -10.22
CA ALA A 110 17.90 22.62 -8.89
C ALA A 110 18.35 23.62 -7.82
N PRO A 111 17.79 23.57 -6.61
CA PRO A 111 18.19 24.41 -5.49
C PRO A 111 19.50 23.89 -4.85
N GLY A 112 20.58 23.95 -5.64
CA GLY A 112 21.87 23.34 -5.31
C GLY A 112 22.48 23.86 -4.02
N ASP A 113 22.37 25.16 -3.75
CA ASP A 113 22.96 25.79 -2.57
C ASP A 113 22.35 25.23 -1.28
N LEU A 114 21.02 25.15 -1.21
CA LEU A 114 20.31 24.58 -0.07
C LEU A 114 20.51 23.06 0.02
N MET A 115 20.54 22.34 -1.10
CA MET A 115 20.63 20.88 -1.11
C MET A 115 22.06 20.33 -1.03
N ARG A 116 23.09 21.17 -1.09
CA ARG A 116 24.50 20.81 -0.77
C ARG A 116 24.88 21.25 0.64
N SER A 117 24.18 22.25 1.18
CA SER A 117 24.44 22.80 2.52
C SER A 117 24.14 21.81 3.66
N ARG A 118 24.66 22.13 4.84
CA ARG A 118 24.33 21.51 6.14
C ARG A 118 23.55 22.46 7.05
N ASP A 119 23.10 23.60 6.54
CA ASP A 119 22.38 24.61 7.32
C ASP A 119 21.16 23.99 8.04
N VAL A 120 20.97 24.42 9.27
CA VAL A 120 19.84 24.01 10.11
C VAL A 120 18.59 24.78 9.67
N GLY A 121 17.42 24.16 9.80
CA GLY A 121 16.13 24.80 9.47
C GLY A 121 15.80 24.81 7.98
N ARG A 122 16.53 24.05 7.15
CA ARG A 122 16.13 23.78 5.76
C ARG A 122 14.89 22.90 5.75
N VAL A 123 13.99 23.16 4.81
CA VAL A 123 12.69 22.47 4.71
C VAL A 123 12.46 22.02 3.28
N LEU A 124 12.11 20.73 3.10
CA LEU A 124 11.73 20.16 1.82
C LEU A 124 10.21 19.94 1.78
N PHE A 125 9.54 20.67 0.91
CA PHE A 125 8.14 20.49 0.56
C PHE A 125 8.02 19.53 -0.62
N LEU A 126 7.02 18.66 -0.58
CA LEU A 126 6.73 17.64 -1.57
C LEU A 126 5.25 17.69 -1.98
N GLY A 127 4.99 17.81 -3.28
CA GLY A 127 3.68 17.61 -3.90
C GLY A 127 3.65 16.29 -4.66
N ILE A 128 2.65 15.45 -4.39
CA ILE A 128 2.49 14.13 -5.03
C ILE A 128 1.40 14.22 -6.08
N CYS A 129 1.75 13.96 -7.34
CA CYS A 129 0.81 13.99 -8.46
C CYS A 129 0.11 12.65 -8.68
N ALA A 130 -1.14 12.68 -9.13
CA ALA A 130 -1.92 11.47 -9.43
C ALA A 130 -1.31 10.64 -10.59
N ASP A 131 -0.55 11.30 -11.48
CA ASP A 131 0.16 10.67 -12.60
C ASP A 131 1.55 10.09 -12.21
N GLY A 132 1.87 10.06 -10.92
CA GLY A 132 3.12 9.53 -10.38
C GLY A 132 4.32 10.49 -10.40
N ARG A 133 4.13 11.76 -10.80
CA ARG A 133 5.17 12.80 -10.62
C ARG A 133 5.29 13.22 -9.15
N VAL A 134 6.48 13.67 -8.79
CA VAL A 134 6.78 14.27 -7.48
C VAL A 134 7.37 15.66 -7.70
N ILE A 135 6.77 16.66 -7.08
CA ILE A 135 7.20 18.06 -7.14
C ILE A 135 7.89 18.41 -5.83
N GLY A 136 9.11 18.95 -5.89
CA GLY A 136 9.89 19.36 -4.74
C GLY A 136 10.14 20.86 -4.70
N HIS A 137 10.09 21.44 -3.52
CA HIS A 137 10.55 22.80 -3.25
C HIS A 137 11.35 22.79 -1.95
N VAL A 138 12.48 23.50 -1.90
CA VAL A 138 13.27 23.62 -0.66
C VAL A 138 13.40 25.09 -0.27
N ALA A 139 13.20 25.37 1.01
CA ALA A 139 13.34 26.68 1.59
C ALA A 139 14.37 26.67 2.73
N GLY A 140 15.09 27.78 2.88
CA GLY A 140 16.00 28.01 4.01
C GLY A 140 15.28 28.60 5.22
N ASN A 141 15.89 28.47 6.40
CA ASN A 141 15.32 28.82 7.71
C ASN A 141 14.69 30.22 7.78
N HIS A 142 15.31 31.22 7.13
CA HIS A 142 14.88 32.62 7.20
C HIS A 142 13.79 32.99 6.19
N GLN A 143 13.31 32.05 5.37
CA GLN A 143 12.28 32.35 4.39
C GLN A 143 10.89 32.41 5.05
N PRO A 144 10.00 33.32 4.62
CA PRO A 144 8.67 33.48 5.21
C PRO A 144 7.83 32.20 5.23
N ILE A 145 8.04 31.29 4.26
CA ILE A 145 7.34 30.01 4.19
C ILE A 145 7.74 29.05 5.33
N VAL A 146 8.99 29.12 5.80
CA VAL A 146 9.46 28.28 6.91
C VAL A 146 8.92 28.80 8.25
N HIS A 147 8.85 30.13 8.44
CA HIS A 147 8.20 30.72 9.61
C HIS A 147 6.72 30.35 9.68
N ALA A 148 6.00 30.50 8.57
CA ALA A 148 4.60 30.08 8.49
C ALA A 148 4.42 28.58 8.80
N LEU A 149 5.42 27.75 8.49
CA LEU A 149 5.36 26.31 8.79
C LEU A 149 5.51 26.05 10.28
N HIS A 150 6.39 26.79 10.97
CA HIS A 150 6.52 26.69 12.42
C HIS A 150 5.21 26.98 13.14
N ASP A 151 4.43 27.95 12.67
CA ASP A 151 3.16 28.34 13.31
C ASP A 151 2.10 27.22 13.27
N VAL A 152 2.13 26.38 12.23
CA VAL A 152 1.14 25.30 12.03
C VAL A 152 1.69 23.91 12.35
N ALA A 153 3.01 23.72 12.44
CA ALA A 153 3.63 22.39 12.49
C ALA A 153 3.08 21.47 13.60
N ASN A 154 2.75 22.03 14.77
CA ASN A 154 2.26 21.27 15.92
C ASN A 154 0.83 20.73 15.74
N SER A 155 0.04 21.27 14.82
CA SER A 155 -1.32 20.78 14.53
C SER A 155 -1.35 19.79 13.35
N LEU A 156 -0.22 19.59 12.66
CA LEU A 156 -0.15 18.71 11.50
C LEU A 156 -0.01 17.25 11.91
N THR A 157 -0.61 16.38 11.10
CA THR A 157 -0.44 14.94 11.26
C THR A 157 0.96 14.54 10.81
N VAL A 158 1.66 13.77 11.65
CA VAL A 158 2.97 13.21 11.34
C VAL A 158 2.79 11.84 10.69
N THR A 159 3.41 11.62 9.54
CA THR A 159 3.51 10.31 8.88
C THR A 159 4.99 10.00 8.64
N GLY A 160 5.57 9.16 9.50
CA GLY A 160 7.01 8.88 9.48
C GLY A 160 7.84 10.14 9.79
N VAL A 161 8.61 10.62 8.82
CA VAL A 161 9.40 11.87 8.94
C VAL A 161 8.74 13.08 8.27
N PHE A 162 7.53 12.91 7.75
CA PHE A 162 6.80 13.94 7.04
C PHE A 162 5.68 14.51 7.89
N LEU A 163 5.39 15.80 7.72
CA LEU A 163 4.15 16.42 8.15
C LEU A 163 3.21 16.49 6.95
N ASP A 164 1.96 16.08 7.16
CA ASP A 164 0.88 16.14 6.17
C ASP A 164 0.34 17.57 6.08
N LEU A 165 0.39 18.16 4.88
CA LEU A 165 -0.04 19.53 4.60
C LEU A 165 -1.43 19.62 3.94
N GLU A 166 -2.15 18.51 3.80
CA GLU A 166 -3.49 18.52 3.18
C GLU A 166 -4.47 19.41 3.95
N ALA A 167 -4.46 19.35 5.29
CA ALA A 167 -5.30 20.20 6.14
C ALA A 167 -5.00 21.69 5.93
N VAL A 168 -3.74 22.07 5.71
CA VAL A 168 -3.35 23.47 5.44
C VAL A 168 -3.90 23.96 4.10
N ARG A 169 -3.97 23.08 3.09
CA ARG A 169 -4.51 23.41 1.78
C ARG A 169 -6.04 23.46 1.78
N GLN A 170 -6.70 22.64 2.59
CA GLN A 170 -8.16 22.56 2.68
C GLN A 170 -8.76 23.47 3.77
N ASP A 171 -8.09 24.60 4.07
CA ASP A 171 -8.51 25.58 5.10
C ASP A 171 -8.86 24.95 6.47
N GLY A 172 -8.14 23.91 6.87
CA GLY A 172 -8.30 23.23 8.15
C GLY A 172 -9.28 22.06 8.18
N ALA A 173 -9.86 21.64 7.04
CA ALA A 173 -10.68 20.43 7.00
C ALA A 173 -9.83 19.18 7.26
N ASP A 174 -10.17 18.42 8.30
CA ASP A 174 -9.53 17.15 8.64
C ASP A 174 -10.09 16.03 7.74
N PRO A 175 -9.27 15.40 6.87
CA PRO A 175 -9.70 14.31 5.99
C PRO A 175 -10.32 13.12 6.73
N LYS A 176 -9.83 12.81 7.93
CA LYS A 176 -10.36 11.72 8.77
C LYS A 176 -11.75 12.06 9.27
N LEU A 177 -11.95 13.26 9.81
CA LEU A 177 -13.26 13.72 10.26
C LEU A 177 -14.25 13.82 9.10
N ALA A 178 -13.82 14.32 7.94
CA ALA A 178 -14.64 14.37 6.74
C ALA A 178 -15.06 12.96 6.27
N MET A 179 -14.14 12.00 6.29
CA MET A 179 -14.42 10.60 5.99
C MET A 179 -15.40 9.98 7.01
N LEU A 180 -15.20 10.18 8.31
CA LEU A 180 -16.11 9.68 9.35
C LEU A 180 -17.51 10.29 9.23
N ALA A 181 -17.60 11.59 8.97
CA ALA A 181 -18.87 12.27 8.76
C ALA A 181 -19.62 11.71 7.53
N MET A 182 -18.89 11.40 6.46
CA MET A 182 -19.49 10.79 5.26
C MET A 182 -19.98 9.36 5.53
N LEU A 183 -19.18 8.54 6.21
CA LEU A 183 -19.62 7.20 6.61
C LEU A 183 -20.85 7.26 7.53
N GLY A 184 -20.91 8.24 8.45
CA GLY A 184 -22.09 8.48 9.28
C GLY A 184 -23.35 8.79 8.46
N ARG A 185 -23.22 9.60 7.40
CA ARG A 185 -24.33 9.85 6.45
C ARG A 185 -24.76 8.57 5.75
N ILE A 186 -23.82 7.71 5.36
CA ILE A 186 -24.13 6.43 4.70
C ILE A 186 -24.82 5.47 5.67
N TYR A 187 -24.32 5.34 6.89
CA TYR A 187 -24.95 4.56 7.96
C TYR A 187 -26.42 4.96 8.16
N ARG A 188 -26.71 6.26 8.29
CA ARG A 188 -28.08 6.76 8.50
C ARG A 188 -29.06 6.48 7.36
N LYS A 189 -28.60 6.10 6.17
CA LYS A 189 -29.48 5.68 5.07
C LYS A 189 -30.13 4.31 5.32
N GLY A 190 -29.60 3.52 6.24
CA GLY A 190 -30.12 2.18 6.52
C GLY A 190 -29.79 1.21 5.38
N TRP A 191 -30.82 0.52 4.86
CA TRP A 191 -30.67 -0.43 3.76
C TRP A 191 -30.55 0.29 2.42
N ILE A 192 -29.44 0.04 1.72
CA ILE A 192 -29.11 0.62 0.42
C ILE A 192 -29.14 -0.50 -0.61
N SER A 193 -29.84 -0.27 -1.73
CA SER A 193 -29.87 -1.19 -2.86
C SER A 193 -28.48 -1.41 -3.43
N SER A 194 -28.14 -2.68 -3.73
CA SER A 194 -26.85 -3.05 -4.29
C SER A 194 -26.58 -2.35 -5.61
N GLN A 195 -25.53 -1.54 -5.64
CA GLN A 195 -25.21 -0.66 -6.76
C GLN A 195 -23.70 -0.54 -6.96
N LYS A 196 -23.30 -0.01 -8.11
CA LYS A 196 -21.93 0.45 -8.39
C LYS A 196 -22.00 1.80 -9.12
N LEU A 197 -20.94 2.60 -9.00
CA LEU A 197 -20.81 3.81 -9.80
C LEU A 197 -20.34 3.47 -11.21
N GLY A 198 -21.02 3.98 -12.23
CA GLY A 198 -20.59 3.93 -13.61
C GLY A 198 -19.44 4.91 -13.88
N SER A 199 -18.77 4.75 -15.01
CA SER A 199 -17.74 5.70 -15.47
C SER A 199 -18.31 7.08 -15.79
N ASP A 200 -19.61 7.16 -16.07
CA ASP A 200 -20.40 8.38 -16.29
C ASP A 200 -20.91 9.01 -14.97
N GLY A 201 -20.53 8.47 -13.82
CA GLY A 201 -20.98 8.93 -12.50
C GLY A 201 -22.39 8.49 -12.13
N ARG A 202 -23.08 7.68 -12.95
CA ARG A 202 -24.43 7.19 -12.63
C ARG A 202 -24.38 5.93 -11.78
N ARG A 203 -25.32 5.80 -10.84
CA ARG A 203 -25.45 4.61 -9.99
C ARG A 203 -26.21 3.52 -10.74
N LEU A 204 -25.60 2.35 -10.90
CA LEU A 204 -26.17 1.23 -11.64
C LEU A 204 -26.42 0.05 -10.70
N PRO A 205 -27.56 -0.66 -10.80
CA PRO A 205 -27.79 -1.88 -10.06
C PRO A 205 -26.66 -2.89 -10.28
N TYR A 206 -26.18 -3.50 -9.19
CA TYR A 206 -25.06 -4.44 -9.26
C TYR A 206 -25.37 -5.72 -8.48
N LYS A 207 -25.09 -6.88 -9.07
CA LYS A 207 -25.36 -8.19 -8.47
C LYS A 207 -24.13 -9.07 -8.56
N ALA A 208 -23.31 -9.05 -7.51
CA ALA A 208 -22.18 -9.96 -7.34
C ALA A 208 -21.81 -10.11 -5.86
N GLN A 209 -20.90 -11.04 -5.54
CA GLN A 209 -20.49 -11.30 -4.15
C GLN A 209 -19.82 -10.09 -3.48
N ASN A 210 -19.11 -9.27 -4.25
CA ASN A 210 -18.44 -8.04 -3.83
C ASN A 210 -19.33 -6.79 -3.89
N GLY A 211 -20.66 -6.95 -4.02
CA GLY A 211 -21.58 -5.81 -4.13
C GLY A 211 -21.59 -4.86 -2.93
N GLY A 212 -21.21 -5.33 -1.73
CA GLY A 212 -21.11 -4.48 -0.54
C GLY A 212 -20.03 -3.42 -0.65
N GLY A 213 -18.85 -3.79 -1.17
CA GLY A 213 -17.75 -2.86 -1.45
C GLY A 213 -18.13 -1.83 -2.50
N TYR A 214 -18.63 -2.27 -3.65
CA TYR A 214 -19.06 -1.36 -4.72
C TYR A 214 -20.23 -0.44 -4.32
N THR A 215 -21.13 -0.90 -3.44
CA THR A 215 -22.21 -0.07 -2.92
C THR A 215 -21.65 1.04 -2.04
N LEU A 216 -20.67 0.73 -1.18
CA LEU A 216 -20.00 1.71 -0.33
C LEU A 216 -19.21 2.74 -1.15
N GLU A 217 -18.40 2.26 -2.10
CA GLU A 217 -17.65 3.10 -3.05
C GLU A 217 -18.58 4.05 -3.82
N SER A 218 -19.70 3.52 -4.32
CA SER A 218 -20.71 4.30 -5.03
C SER A 218 -21.38 5.38 -4.16
N GLU A 219 -21.52 5.15 -2.85
CA GLU A 219 -22.05 6.16 -1.93
C GLU A 219 -21.03 7.23 -1.57
N LEU A 220 -19.74 6.89 -1.62
CA LEU A 220 -18.63 7.82 -1.45
C LEU A 220 -18.28 8.61 -2.72
N GLY A 221 -18.92 8.30 -3.85
CA GLY A 221 -18.64 8.93 -5.14
C GLY A 221 -17.36 8.43 -5.81
N ILE A 222 -16.90 7.24 -5.43
CA ILE A 222 -15.66 6.65 -5.91
C ILE A 222 -15.95 5.86 -7.18
N SER A 223 -15.27 6.19 -8.28
CA SER A 223 -15.44 5.48 -9.54
C SER A 223 -14.59 4.21 -9.57
N PRO A 224 -15.07 3.08 -10.13
CA PRO A 224 -14.32 1.81 -10.22
C PRO A 224 -13.05 1.83 -11.07
N ASN A 225 -12.64 2.96 -11.63
CA ASN A 225 -11.54 3.07 -12.59
C ASN A 225 -10.18 2.84 -11.90
N GLY A 226 -9.86 1.58 -11.57
CA GLY A 226 -8.59 0.85 -11.68
C GLY A 226 -7.27 1.46 -11.19
N TYR A 227 -7.22 2.71 -10.75
CA TYR A 227 -6.04 3.33 -10.18
C TYR A 227 -5.90 2.87 -8.74
N ALA A 228 -4.72 2.36 -8.38
CA ALA A 228 -4.33 2.03 -7.02
C ALA A 228 -4.09 3.31 -6.18
N GLY A 229 -5.06 4.23 -6.20
CA GLY A 229 -5.11 5.47 -5.41
C GLY A 229 -6.09 5.32 -4.23
N PRO A 230 -6.05 6.21 -3.23
CA PRO A 230 -6.91 6.09 -2.07
C PRO A 230 -8.36 6.36 -2.45
N ASP A 231 -9.24 5.56 -1.86
CA ASP A 231 -10.67 5.52 -2.15
C ASP A 231 -11.33 6.88 -1.82
N TYR A 232 -11.05 7.49 -0.67
CA TYR A 232 -11.64 8.77 -0.28
C TYR A 232 -10.66 9.63 0.53
N MET A 233 -10.29 10.81 0.02
CA MET A 233 -9.42 11.79 0.71
C MET A 233 -8.16 11.17 1.38
N GLY A 234 -7.44 10.30 0.67
CA GLY A 234 -6.24 9.66 1.21
C GLY A 234 -6.47 8.36 1.99
N TRP A 235 -7.72 7.92 2.17
CA TRP A 235 -8.09 6.68 2.88
C TRP A 235 -8.49 5.55 1.93
N GLU A 236 -7.99 4.34 2.15
CA GLU A 236 -8.56 3.10 1.60
C GLU A 236 -9.82 2.70 2.39
N VAL A 237 -10.93 2.44 1.71
CA VAL A 237 -12.22 2.11 2.33
C VAL A 237 -12.54 0.64 2.06
N LYS A 238 -12.61 -0.17 3.13
CA LYS A 238 -12.83 -1.61 3.03
C LYS A 238 -14.12 -2.04 3.70
N GLN A 239 -15.10 -2.42 2.89
CA GLN A 239 -16.29 -3.10 3.39
C GLN A 239 -15.98 -4.54 3.82
N TYR A 240 -16.59 -4.99 4.92
CA TYR A 240 -16.63 -6.40 5.31
C TYR A 240 -17.98 -6.80 5.89
N SER A 241 -18.38 -8.06 5.70
CA SER A 241 -19.68 -8.52 6.18
C SER A 241 -19.64 -9.03 7.61
N VAL A 242 -20.64 -8.67 8.40
CA VAL A 242 -20.85 -9.15 9.78
C VAL A 242 -22.16 -9.94 9.91
N ASN A 243 -22.31 -10.64 11.03
CA ASN A 243 -23.54 -11.37 11.38
C ASN A 243 -24.66 -10.42 11.85
N ASP A 244 -24.29 -9.46 12.68
CA ASP A 244 -25.17 -8.50 13.34
C ASP A 244 -24.37 -7.26 13.75
N PHE A 245 -25.06 -6.17 14.11
CA PHE A 245 -24.47 -4.95 14.65
C PHE A 245 -24.45 -4.92 16.19
N VAL A 246 -24.51 -6.09 16.84
CA VAL A 246 -24.38 -6.22 18.30
C VAL A 246 -22.97 -6.68 18.64
N ARG A 247 -22.56 -7.80 18.06
CA ARG A 247 -21.24 -8.43 18.25
C ARG A 247 -20.24 -8.07 17.17
N TYR A 248 -20.72 -7.59 16.00
CA TYR A 248 -19.86 -7.22 14.87
C TYR A 248 -18.93 -8.35 14.38
N THR A 249 -19.33 -9.61 14.59
CA THR A 249 -18.50 -10.76 14.20
C THR A 249 -18.38 -10.84 12.68
N ALA A 250 -17.15 -10.69 12.18
CA ALA A 250 -16.85 -10.77 10.74
C ALA A 250 -17.12 -12.18 10.19
N LYS A 251 -17.76 -12.25 9.00
CA LYS A 251 -18.08 -13.50 8.30
C LYS A 251 -16.89 -14.09 7.53
N SER A 252 -15.87 -13.28 7.25
CA SER A 252 -14.70 -13.71 6.50
C SER A 252 -13.46 -12.94 6.92
N PRO A 253 -12.26 -13.53 6.80
CA PRO A 253 -10.99 -12.83 6.96
C PRO A 253 -10.82 -11.70 5.93
N VAL A 254 -10.00 -10.71 6.28
CA VAL A 254 -9.59 -9.62 5.39
C VAL A 254 -8.64 -10.16 4.33
N THR A 255 -8.93 -9.86 3.07
CA THR A 255 -7.94 -10.02 1.99
C THR A 255 -7.02 -8.81 2.01
N LEU A 256 -5.74 -9.01 2.27
CA LEU A 256 -4.76 -7.94 2.29
C LEU A 256 -4.29 -7.63 0.89
N MET A 257 -3.83 -8.65 0.16
CA MET A 257 -3.36 -8.48 -1.21
C MET A 257 -3.45 -9.80 -1.97
N THR A 258 -3.39 -9.71 -3.30
CA THR A 258 -3.47 -10.87 -4.19
C THR A 258 -2.36 -10.92 -5.24
N PRO A 259 -1.06 -10.91 -4.84
CA PRO A 259 0.03 -11.03 -5.78
C PRO A 259 0.12 -12.47 -6.32
N GLU A 260 0.31 -12.62 -7.62
CA GLU A 260 0.65 -13.91 -8.21
C GLU A 260 2.12 -14.26 -7.91
N PRO A 261 2.47 -15.57 -7.74
CA PRO A 261 3.85 -15.99 -7.59
C PRO A 261 4.73 -15.55 -8.77
N THR A 262 5.95 -15.16 -8.46
CA THR A 262 6.95 -14.66 -9.41
C THR A 262 8.08 -15.65 -9.68
N GLY A 263 8.10 -16.80 -8.99
CA GLY A 263 9.11 -17.85 -9.17
C GLY A 263 8.62 -19.23 -8.72
N GLY A 264 9.49 -20.23 -8.90
CA GLY A 264 9.19 -21.63 -8.61
C GLY A 264 8.39 -22.31 -9.70
N VAL A 265 8.03 -23.58 -9.48
CA VAL A 265 7.28 -24.43 -10.43
C VAL A 265 6.06 -23.69 -11.01
N TYR A 266 5.32 -22.93 -10.19
CA TYR A 266 4.18 -22.12 -10.61
C TYR A 266 4.49 -21.17 -11.77
N LYS A 267 5.62 -20.47 -11.68
CA LYS A 267 6.03 -19.49 -12.68
C LYS A 267 6.77 -20.14 -13.84
N ASP A 268 7.68 -21.06 -13.53
CA ASP A 268 8.67 -21.59 -14.48
C ASP A 268 8.04 -22.64 -15.41
N GLN A 269 7.17 -23.49 -14.86
CA GLN A 269 6.50 -24.56 -15.60
C GLN A 269 5.01 -24.24 -15.87
N GLY A 270 4.52 -23.16 -15.26
CA GLY A 270 3.16 -22.68 -15.42
C GLY A 270 2.14 -23.32 -14.46
N VAL A 271 0.98 -22.66 -14.37
CA VAL A 271 -0.07 -22.97 -13.39
C VAL A 271 -0.67 -24.36 -13.58
N GLU A 272 -0.75 -24.84 -14.82
CA GLU A 272 -1.23 -26.20 -15.09
C GLU A 272 -0.29 -27.26 -14.50
N ALA A 273 1.01 -27.17 -14.79
CA ALA A 273 2.01 -28.09 -14.24
C ALA A 273 2.01 -28.06 -12.71
N PHE A 274 1.94 -26.86 -12.13
CA PHE A 274 1.80 -26.67 -10.70
C PHE A 274 0.57 -27.38 -10.12
N LEU A 275 -0.61 -27.23 -10.74
CA LEU A 275 -1.84 -27.88 -10.27
C LEU A 275 -1.78 -29.39 -10.42
N ARG A 276 -1.22 -29.92 -11.52
CA ARG A 276 -1.05 -31.36 -11.68
C ARG A 276 -0.11 -31.96 -10.64
N ARG A 277 0.88 -31.19 -10.20
CA ARG A 277 1.89 -31.63 -9.23
C ARG A 277 1.46 -31.50 -7.77
N TYR A 278 0.87 -30.37 -7.40
CA TYR A 278 0.58 -30.01 -6.01
C TYR A 278 -0.91 -29.84 -5.71
N GLY A 279 -1.77 -29.93 -6.72
CA GLY A 279 -3.22 -29.87 -6.55
C GLY A 279 -3.81 -31.21 -6.12
N TYR A 280 -5.08 -31.17 -5.72
CA TYR A 280 -5.85 -32.33 -5.27
C TYR A 280 -7.22 -32.38 -5.97
N PRO A 281 -7.85 -33.57 -6.09
CA PRO A 281 -9.18 -33.71 -6.68
C PRO A 281 -10.25 -32.91 -5.94
N ASP A 282 -11.34 -32.55 -6.61
CA ASP A 282 -12.46 -31.88 -5.97
C ASP A 282 -13.10 -32.71 -4.85
N LYS A 283 -13.12 -32.13 -3.64
CA LYS A 283 -13.67 -32.79 -2.44
C LYS A 283 -15.21 -32.84 -2.42
N ALA A 284 -15.87 -32.10 -3.30
CA ALA A 284 -17.33 -32.14 -3.47
C ALA A 284 -17.75 -33.01 -4.67
N GLY A 285 -16.83 -33.80 -5.21
CA GLY A 285 -17.11 -34.79 -6.25
C GLY A 285 -17.30 -34.22 -7.65
N ARG A 286 -16.89 -32.96 -7.91
CA ARG A 286 -16.93 -32.44 -9.29
C ARG A 286 -15.88 -33.17 -10.14
N PRO A 287 -16.30 -33.90 -11.19
CA PRO A 287 -15.37 -34.64 -12.02
C PRO A 287 -14.44 -33.69 -12.77
N ASP A 288 -13.27 -34.20 -13.12
CA ASP A 288 -12.29 -33.53 -13.98
C ASP A 288 -11.87 -32.12 -13.51
N ARG A 289 -11.78 -31.96 -12.19
CA ARG A 289 -11.39 -30.72 -11.53
C ARG A 289 -10.26 -30.95 -10.54
N ILE A 290 -9.19 -30.18 -10.70
CA ILE A 290 -8.07 -30.12 -9.77
C ILE A 290 -8.14 -28.79 -9.01
N ASN A 291 -8.03 -28.85 -7.69
CA ASN A 291 -8.02 -27.68 -6.83
C ASN A 291 -6.67 -27.54 -6.13
N PHE A 292 -6.32 -26.30 -5.84
CA PHE A 292 -5.23 -25.96 -4.95
C PHE A 292 -5.72 -24.87 -4.00
N GLY A 293 -5.88 -25.26 -2.75
CA GLY A 293 -6.35 -24.41 -1.66
C GLY A 293 -5.77 -24.88 -0.34
N GLY A 294 -6.07 -24.15 0.72
CA GLY A 294 -5.58 -24.44 2.07
C GLY A 294 -5.26 -23.16 2.83
N LYS A 295 -4.94 -23.30 4.12
CA LYS A 295 -4.50 -22.18 4.94
C LYS A 295 -3.04 -22.41 5.31
N TYR A 296 -2.13 -21.72 4.62
CA TYR A 296 -0.71 -21.87 4.84
C TYR A 296 -0.20 -20.77 5.76
N VAL A 297 0.31 -21.18 6.92
CA VAL A 297 0.84 -20.30 7.96
C VAL A 297 2.34 -20.58 8.11
N ASN A 298 3.15 -19.54 8.22
CA ASN A 298 4.59 -19.71 8.42
C ASN A 298 4.86 -20.52 9.70
N GLY A 299 5.86 -21.39 9.67
CA GLY A 299 6.23 -22.26 10.80
C GLY A 299 5.34 -23.50 10.98
N MET A 300 4.22 -23.62 10.27
CA MET A 300 3.42 -24.85 10.25
C MET A 300 4.07 -25.92 9.36
N GLY A 301 3.72 -27.18 9.64
CA GLY A 301 4.11 -28.34 8.82
C GLY A 301 3.50 -28.32 7.42
N PHE A 302 3.83 -29.35 6.63
CA PHE A 302 3.30 -29.52 5.28
C PHE A 302 1.79 -29.80 5.28
N ASP A 303 1.03 -29.11 4.44
CA ASP A 303 -0.40 -29.36 4.25
C ASP A 303 -0.61 -30.79 3.71
N PRO A 304 -1.55 -31.57 4.26
CA PRO A 304 -1.72 -32.97 3.88
C PRO A 304 -2.27 -33.16 2.46
N ASN A 305 -2.92 -32.16 1.87
CA ASN A 305 -3.50 -32.28 0.53
C ASN A 305 -2.49 -31.90 -0.56
N THR A 306 -1.60 -30.96 -0.27
CA THR A 306 -0.69 -30.41 -1.29
C THR A 306 0.77 -30.80 -1.05
N GLY A 307 1.11 -31.25 0.16
CA GLY A 307 2.49 -31.54 0.56
C GLY A 307 3.37 -30.29 0.66
N LEU A 308 2.79 -29.10 0.69
CA LEU A 308 3.50 -27.82 0.72
C LEU A 308 3.45 -27.14 2.08
N ALA A 309 4.49 -26.38 2.41
CA ALA A 309 4.54 -25.55 3.60
C ALA A 309 5.00 -24.12 3.25
N LEU A 310 4.44 -23.12 3.94
CA LEU A 310 4.83 -21.72 3.77
C LEU A 310 6.08 -21.42 4.59
N ARG A 311 7.06 -20.78 3.96
CA ARG A 311 8.32 -20.36 4.55
C ARG A 311 8.61 -18.91 4.18
N ILE A 312 9.45 -18.27 4.98
CA ILE A 312 10.01 -16.96 4.70
C ILE A 312 11.53 -17.07 4.78
N THR A 313 12.23 -16.69 3.71
CA THR A 313 13.68 -16.69 3.60
C THR A 313 14.19 -15.25 3.51
N GLY A 314 15.40 -14.99 4.01
CA GLY A 314 15.97 -13.63 4.00
C GLY A 314 15.31 -12.63 4.97
N TYR A 315 14.55 -13.11 5.96
CA TYR A 315 13.93 -12.28 7.00
C TYR A 315 14.30 -12.79 8.39
N ASP A 316 14.87 -11.92 9.21
CA ASP A 316 15.14 -12.15 10.62
C ASP A 316 13.86 -11.87 11.43
N THR A 317 13.25 -12.96 11.90
CA THR A 317 12.01 -12.92 12.67
C THR A 317 12.17 -12.34 14.07
N LEU A 318 13.37 -12.43 14.66
CA LEU A 318 13.66 -11.92 15.99
C LEU A 318 13.79 -10.39 15.97
N ASN A 319 14.56 -9.87 15.01
CA ASN A 319 14.82 -8.43 14.90
C ASN A 319 13.84 -7.70 13.99
N GLY A 320 12.99 -8.42 13.25
CA GLY A 320 11.99 -7.86 12.34
C GLY A 320 12.61 -7.18 11.12
N LYS A 321 13.67 -7.76 10.55
CA LYS A 321 14.47 -7.14 9.49
C LYS A 321 14.63 -8.05 8.29
N ILE A 322 14.65 -7.45 7.10
CA ILE A 322 15.08 -8.13 5.88
C ILE A 322 16.60 -8.23 5.93
N THR A 323 17.12 -9.46 6.04
CA THR A 323 18.56 -9.74 6.07
C THR A 323 19.13 -10.01 4.68
N ASP A 324 18.28 -10.45 3.75
CA ASP A 324 18.62 -10.70 2.35
C ASP A 324 17.52 -10.13 1.45
N VAL A 325 17.92 -9.26 0.51
CA VAL A 325 17.03 -8.58 -0.43
C VAL A 325 16.53 -9.50 -1.54
N GLY A 326 17.27 -10.58 -1.81
CA GLY A 326 16.85 -11.68 -2.67
C GLY A 326 15.90 -12.66 -1.97
N GLY A 327 15.63 -12.45 -0.69
CA GLY A 327 14.68 -13.26 0.09
C GLY A 327 13.27 -13.25 -0.46
N ALA A 328 12.48 -14.25 -0.04
CA ALA A 328 11.14 -14.46 -0.54
C ALA A 328 10.20 -15.06 0.50
N ILE A 329 8.91 -14.92 0.22
CA ILE A 329 7.87 -15.78 0.78
C ILE A 329 7.76 -16.98 -0.16
N GLU A 330 7.78 -18.19 0.36
CA GLU A 330 7.89 -19.40 -0.47
C GLU A 330 6.92 -20.49 -0.01
N LEU A 331 6.35 -21.20 -0.98
CA LEU A 331 5.77 -22.52 -0.77
C LEU A 331 6.80 -23.56 -1.17
N ARG A 332 7.19 -24.40 -0.21
CA ARG A 332 8.18 -25.47 -0.41
C ARG A 332 7.56 -26.83 -0.19
N ASP A 333 7.97 -27.80 -0.99
CA ASP A 333 7.59 -29.20 -0.77
C ASP A 333 8.57 -29.92 0.16
N LYS A 334 8.32 -31.21 0.41
CA LYS A 334 9.13 -32.04 1.32
C LYS A 334 10.55 -32.30 0.82
N SER A 335 10.81 -32.09 -0.47
CA SER A 335 12.13 -32.19 -1.09
C SER A 335 12.85 -30.84 -1.14
N ASP A 336 12.30 -29.82 -0.48
CA ASP A 336 12.78 -28.44 -0.45
C ASP A 336 12.70 -27.72 -1.81
N GLU A 337 11.91 -28.23 -2.75
CA GLU A 337 11.67 -27.55 -4.02
C GLU A 337 10.71 -26.38 -3.85
N ILE A 338 11.02 -25.26 -4.50
CA ILE A 338 10.18 -24.07 -4.50
C ILE A 338 9.01 -24.29 -5.47
N ALA A 339 7.85 -24.64 -4.92
CA ALA A 339 6.62 -24.79 -5.68
C ALA A 339 6.09 -23.44 -6.18
N ALA A 340 6.21 -22.40 -5.36
CA ALA A 340 5.86 -21.02 -5.69
C ALA A 340 6.61 -20.04 -4.78
N SER A 341 7.03 -18.89 -5.30
CA SER A 341 7.67 -17.84 -4.50
C SER A 341 7.21 -16.43 -4.85
N TRP A 342 7.28 -15.54 -3.86
CA TRP A 342 7.08 -14.10 -3.98
C TRP A 342 8.32 -13.40 -3.42
N GLY A 343 9.15 -12.85 -4.32
CA GLY A 343 10.34 -12.11 -3.92
C GLY A 343 9.97 -10.82 -3.17
N PHE A 344 10.78 -10.42 -2.18
CA PHE A 344 10.49 -9.25 -1.36
C PHE A 344 10.33 -7.97 -2.16
N GLY A 345 11.10 -7.76 -3.23
CA GLY A 345 10.93 -6.59 -4.10
C GLY A 345 9.50 -6.41 -4.61
N GLY A 346 8.88 -7.48 -5.13
CA GLY A 346 7.50 -7.45 -5.60
C GLY A 346 6.47 -7.34 -4.46
N VAL A 347 6.75 -7.96 -3.30
CA VAL A 347 5.91 -7.83 -2.10
C VAL A 347 5.88 -6.39 -1.59
N ILE A 348 7.06 -5.75 -1.52
CA ILE A 348 7.24 -4.36 -1.12
C ILE A 348 6.47 -3.44 -2.08
N GLU A 349 6.63 -3.62 -3.39
CA GLU A 349 5.91 -2.84 -4.39
C GLU A 349 4.39 -3.01 -4.29
N HIS A 350 3.90 -4.23 -4.06
CA HIS A 350 2.48 -4.49 -3.95
C HIS A 350 1.89 -3.91 -2.65
N TRP A 351 2.62 -4.06 -1.53
CA TRP A 351 2.18 -3.53 -0.25
C TRP A 351 2.17 -2.01 -0.23
N ASN A 352 3.19 -1.37 -0.81
CA ASN A 352 3.33 0.09 -0.76
C ASN A 352 2.41 0.84 -1.73
N ARG A 353 1.85 0.13 -2.72
CA ARG A 353 0.71 0.65 -3.49
C ARG A 353 -0.58 0.71 -2.67
N LYS A 354 -0.68 -0.02 -1.56
CA LYS A 354 -1.80 0.15 -0.62
C LYS A 354 -1.57 1.39 0.22
N HIS A 355 -2.67 2.04 0.60
CA HIS A 355 -2.61 3.29 1.33
C HIS A 355 -2.12 3.05 2.76
N ALA A 356 -1.33 4.00 3.24
CA ALA A 356 -0.91 4.04 4.64
C ALA A 356 -2.11 4.12 5.60
N LYS A 357 -3.27 4.59 5.13
CA LYS A 357 -4.49 4.84 5.90
C LYS A 357 -5.63 3.99 5.35
N ALA A 358 -6.34 3.26 6.21
CA ALA A 358 -7.48 2.43 5.84
C ALA A 358 -8.61 2.50 6.87
N VAL A 359 -9.86 2.47 6.41
CA VAL A 359 -11.05 2.32 7.25
C VAL A 359 -11.78 1.02 6.89
N TYR A 360 -12.11 0.23 7.91
CA TYR A 360 -12.85 -1.02 7.76
C TYR A 360 -14.30 -0.81 8.22
N VAL A 361 -15.22 -0.95 7.28
CA VAL A 361 -16.65 -0.64 7.46
C VAL A 361 -17.46 -1.95 7.48
N PRO A 362 -18.10 -2.32 8.59
CA PRO A 362 -18.95 -3.50 8.65
C PRO A 362 -20.24 -3.30 7.87
N SER A 363 -20.80 -4.38 7.35
CA SER A 363 -22.12 -4.34 6.74
C SER A 363 -22.93 -5.63 6.96
N LEU A 364 -24.25 -5.46 6.99
CA LEU A 364 -25.21 -6.53 6.82
C LEU A 364 -25.62 -6.64 5.34
N LYS A 365 -26.16 -7.80 4.98
CA LYS A 365 -26.69 -8.10 3.65
C LYS A 365 -28.04 -8.78 3.81
N ARG A 366 -29.05 -8.34 3.05
CA ARG A 366 -30.32 -9.07 2.89
C ARG A 366 -30.61 -9.30 1.40
N SER A 367 -31.44 -10.28 1.10
CA SER A 367 -31.88 -10.63 -0.26
C SER A 367 -33.14 -11.50 -0.19
N PRO A 368 -34.16 -11.29 -1.07
CA PRO A 368 -34.29 -10.30 -2.16
C PRO A 368 -35.11 -9.03 -1.78
N PRO A 369 -34.86 -7.85 -2.41
CA PRO A 369 -33.74 -7.55 -3.32
C PRO A 369 -32.41 -7.49 -2.55
N THR A 370 -31.28 -7.55 -3.27
CA THR A 370 -29.97 -7.48 -2.62
C THR A 370 -29.71 -6.05 -2.13
N GLU A 371 -29.60 -5.90 -0.81
CA GLU A 371 -29.36 -4.63 -0.13
C GLU A 371 -28.29 -4.78 0.95
N TYR A 372 -27.62 -3.68 1.24
CA TYR A 372 -26.57 -3.58 2.25
C TYR A 372 -26.90 -2.48 3.26
N HIS A 373 -26.72 -2.77 4.53
CA HIS A 373 -26.78 -1.79 5.61
C HIS A 373 -25.38 -1.72 6.21
N PHE A 374 -24.78 -0.53 6.27
CA PHE A 374 -23.45 -0.31 6.84
C PHE A 374 -23.56 0.00 8.33
N GLY A 375 -22.61 -0.46 9.16
CA GLY A 375 -22.68 -0.28 10.61
C GLY A 375 -22.04 1.03 11.09
N ASP A 376 -22.37 1.42 12.32
CA ASP A 376 -21.90 2.65 12.95
C ASP A 376 -20.55 2.51 13.67
N ILE A 377 -20.02 1.30 13.83
CA ILE A 377 -18.72 1.06 14.45
C ILE A 377 -17.70 0.70 13.37
N VAL A 378 -16.76 1.59 13.10
CA VAL A 378 -15.71 1.40 12.10
C VAL A 378 -14.34 1.25 12.77
N LYS A 379 -13.44 0.52 12.12
CA LYS A 379 -12.04 0.44 12.54
C LYS A 379 -11.19 1.31 11.63
N VAL A 380 -10.55 2.32 12.19
CA VAL A 380 -9.67 3.24 11.48
C VAL A 380 -8.22 2.82 11.77
N CYS A 381 -7.42 2.73 10.71
CA CYS A 381 -6.06 2.21 10.74
C CYS A 381 -5.12 3.16 10.00
N GLU A 382 -3.98 3.47 10.59
CA GLU A 382 -3.01 4.42 10.04
C GLU A 382 -1.58 3.90 10.17
N ASP A 383 -0.74 4.33 9.24
CA ASP A 383 0.69 4.04 9.15
C ASP A 383 0.99 2.54 9.09
N THR A 384 0.69 1.92 7.95
CA THR A 384 1.21 0.59 7.62
C THR A 384 2.57 0.66 6.92
N ASP A 385 3.35 -0.40 7.02
CA ASP A 385 4.55 -0.63 6.21
C ASP A 385 4.73 -2.14 5.94
N VAL A 386 5.57 -2.47 4.96
CA VAL A 386 5.82 -3.87 4.59
C VAL A 386 6.50 -4.69 5.70
N LEU A 387 7.23 -4.07 6.63
CA LEU A 387 7.86 -4.78 7.74
C LEU A 387 6.83 -5.25 8.76
N LEU A 388 5.77 -4.46 9.02
CA LEU A 388 4.62 -4.90 9.79
C LEU A 388 3.95 -6.11 9.14
N PHE A 389 3.80 -6.09 7.82
CA PHE A 389 3.28 -7.24 7.07
C PHE A 389 4.19 -8.48 7.20
N LEU A 390 5.50 -8.35 6.96
CA LEU A 390 6.44 -9.47 7.05
C LEU A 390 6.54 -10.01 8.48
N LYS A 391 6.50 -9.14 9.49
CA LYS A 391 6.44 -9.53 10.91
C LYS A 391 5.16 -10.32 11.19
N ALA A 392 4.01 -9.82 10.77
CA ALA A 392 2.74 -10.51 10.97
C ALA A 392 2.69 -11.86 10.22
N LEU A 393 3.31 -11.96 9.04
CA LEU A 393 3.45 -13.21 8.30
C LEU A 393 4.38 -14.19 9.03
N ALA A 394 5.54 -13.72 9.48
CA ALA A 394 6.52 -14.52 10.21
C ALA A 394 5.92 -15.12 11.50
N LEU A 395 5.11 -14.33 12.21
CA LEU A 395 4.38 -14.74 13.42
C LEU A 395 3.12 -15.59 13.13
N GLY A 396 2.80 -15.84 11.86
CA GLY A 396 1.64 -16.65 11.46
C GLY A 396 0.29 -15.97 11.63
N VAL A 397 0.28 -14.66 11.89
CA VAL A 397 -0.94 -13.84 11.98
C VAL A 397 -1.52 -13.60 10.59
N VAL A 398 -0.65 -13.24 9.64
CA VAL A 398 -0.95 -13.26 8.20
C VAL A 398 -0.66 -14.65 7.66
N TYR A 399 -1.51 -15.10 6.74
CA TYR A 399 -1.39 -16.42 6.11
C TYR A 399 -1.73 -16.36 4.63
N TYR A 400 -1.23 -17.35 3.89
CA TYR A 400 -1.56 -17.55 2.48
C TYR A 400 -2.80 -18.46 2.35
N ASP A 401 -3.78 -18.03 1.57
CA ASP A 401 -5.08 -18.69 1.37
C ASP A 401 -5.41 -18.74 -0.14
N PRO A 402 -4.79 -19.68 -0.88
CA PRO A 402 -5.02 -19.83 -2.30
C PRO A 402 -6.41 -20.41 -2.59
N GLY A 403 -6.96 -20.01 -3.74
CA GLY A 403 -8.17 -20.57 -4.32
C GLY A 403 -7.98 -20.84 -5.81
N ILE A 404 -6.93 -21.58 -6.16
CA ILE A 404 -6.55 -21.88 -7.54
C ILE A 404 -7.26 -23.17 -7.96
N LYS A 405 -7.74 -23.24 -9.20
CA LYS A 405 -8.35 -24.45 -9.73
C LYS A 405 -8.17 -24.59 -11.23
N MET A 406 -8.30 -25.82 -11.69
CA MET A 406 -8.37 -26.20 -13.09
C MET A 406 -9.60 -27.07 -13.31
N GLU A 407 -10.39 -26.72 -14.32
CA GLU A 407 -11.57 -27.47 -14.77
C GLU A 407 -11.26 -28.03 -16.17
N GLY A 408 -11.70 -29.26 -16.48
CA GLY A 408 -11.38 -29.90 -17.76
C GLY A 408 -9.97 -30.48 -17.81
N ALA A 409 -9.45 -31.01 -16.69
CA ALA A 409 -8.06 -31.44 -16.55
C ALA A 409 -7.64 -32.60 -17.49
N GLY A 410 -8.58 -33.44 -17.90
CA GLY A 410 -8.42 -34.53 -18.86
C GLY A 410 -8.74 -34.13 -20.30
N ALA A 411 -9.31 -32.94 -20.51
CA ALA A 411 -9.54 -32.40 -21.86
C ALA A 411 -8.26 -31.76 -22.43
N GLY A 412 -8.14 -31.69 -23.75
CA GLY A 412 -6.99 -31.06 -24.43
C GLY A 412 -6.86 -29.54 -24.25
N LYS A 413 -7.79 -28.89 -23.55
CA LYS A 413 -7.80 -27.44 -23.27
C LYS A 413 -8.37 -27.14 -21.86
N PRO A 414 -7.60 -27.38 -20.79
CA PRO A 414 -8.05 -27.10 -19.43
C PRO A 414 -8.21 -25.59 -19.17
N VAL A 415 -9.15 -25.22 -18.29
CA VAL A 415 -9.41 -23.83 -17.89
C VAL A 415 -8.96 -23.61 -16.45
N THR A 416 -7.98 -22.72 -16.26
CA THR A 416 -7.50 -22.34 -14.92
C THR A 416 -8.20 -21.10 -14.37
N LYS A 417 -8.53 -21.09 -13.08
CA LYS A 417 -8.89 -19.88 -12.33
C LYS A 417 -7.89 -19.69 -11.20
N ARG A 418 -7.32 -18.48 -11.12
CA ARG A 418 -6.24 -18.15 -10.20
C ARG A 418 -6.76 -17.22 -9.11
N ARG A 419 -6.35 -17.50 -7.88
CA ARG A 419 -6.63 -16.65 -6.73
C ARG A 419 -5.55 -16.88 -5.68
N SER A 420 -4.51 -16.06 -5.75
CA SER A 420 -3.43 -16.06 -4.77
C SER A 420 -3.74 -14.99 -3.72
N GLN A 421 -3.99 -15.32 -2.44
CA GLN A 421 -4.40 -14.32 -1.44
C GLN A 421 -3.58 -14.39 -0.16
N PHE A 422 -3.11 -13.25 0.32
CA PHE A 422 -2.65 -13.09 1.69
C PHE A 422 -3.77 -12.50 2.53
N ARG A 423 -4.04 -13.12 3.68
CA ARG A 423 -5.21 -12.80 4.51
C ARG A 423 -4.85 -12.68 5.99
N ILE A 424 -5.70 -11.97 6.72
CA ILE A 424 -5.62 -11.79 8.17
C ILE A 424 -7.02 -11.78 8.77
N ASN A 425 -7.12 -12.17 10.04
CA ASN A 425 -8.37 -12.02 10.80
C ASN A 425 -8.58 -10.55 11.21
N HIS A 426 -9.83 -10.08 11.20
CA HIS A 426 -10.18 -8.70 11.59
C HIS A 426 -9.66 -8.30 12.98
N LYS A 427 -9.68 -9.23 13.94
CA LYS A 427 -9.18 -9.00 15.30
C LYS A 427 -7.69 -8.68 15.36
N SER A 428 -6.91 -9.14 14.38
CA SER A 428 -5.46 -8.96 14.31
C SER A 428 -5.04 -7.83 13.38
N LEU A 429 -5.99 -7.05 12.84
CA LEU A 429 -5.66 -5.92 11.96
C LEU A 429 -4.70 -4.92 12.60
N SER A 430 -4.73 -4.75 13.93
CA SER A 430 -3.80 -3.87 14.65
C SER A 430 -2.34 -4.24 14.47
N ASP A 431 -2.02 -5.50 14.13
CA ASP A 431 -0.65 -5.95 13.95
C ASP A 431 -0.03 -5.44 12.63
N LEU A 432 -0.83 -4.82 11.77
CA LEU A 432 -0.43 -4.29 10.46
C LEU A 432 -0.31 -2.77 10.41
N TYR A 433 -0.62 -2.06 11.50
CA TYR A 433 -0.67 -0.60 11.53
C TYR A 433 -0.06 -0.08 12.83
N GLN A 434 0.61 1.07 12.78
CA GLN A 434 1.16 1.69 14.00
C GLN A 434 0.07 2.30 14.88
N ARG A 435 -1.04 2.77 14.29
CA ARG A 435 -2.19 3.28 15.02
C ARG A 435 -3.48 2.63 14.52
N THR A 436 -4.31 2.21 15.47
CA THR A 436 -5.69 1.81 15.18
C THR A 436 -6.63 2.34 16.23
N GLU A 437 -7.82 2.76 15.82
CA GLU A 437 -8.90 3.16 16.70
C GLU A 437 -10.21 2.52 16.24
N ILE A 438 -11.14 2.38 17.20
CA ILE A 438 -12.52 2.05 16.92
C ILE A 438 -13.31 3.35 17.05
N SER A 439 -13.98 3.75 15.97
CA SER A 439 -14.69 5.02 15.90
C SER A 439 -16.18 4.74 15.74
N LYS A 440 -17.00 5.34 16.61
CA LYS A 440 -18.45 5.32 16.48
C LYS A 440 -18.88 6.50 15.61
N LEU A 441 -19.58 6.20 14.53
CA LEU A 441 -20.14 7.17 13.61
C LEU A 441 -21.35 7.84 14.27
N ILE A 442 -21.44 9.16 14.11
CA ILE A 442 -22.54 10.00 14.60
C ILE A 442 -23.40 10.38 13.40
#